data_AF-A0A8W8MHJ9-F1
#
_entry.id   AF-A0A8W8MHJ9-F1
#
_cell.length_a   1.000
_cell.length_b   1.000
_cell.length_c   1.000
_cell.angle_alpha   90.00
_cell.angle_beta   90.00
_cell.angle_gamma   90.00
#
_symmetry.space_group_name_H-M   'P 1'
#
loop_
_entity.id
_entity.type
_entity.pdbx_description
1 polymer ?
#
loop_
_entity_poly.entity_id
_entity_poly.type
_entity_poly.pdbx_seq_one_letter_code
_entity_poly.pdbx_strand_id
1 'polypeptide(L)'
;TFVNVSLTLGTIDWRFFKSLEDPVTVKLTFALTDLSIGDEVVPMLHTDVITTHTKTLEINRNCSSDPCKPAYVALLQSAEKNLTLQQNQELSVQMALFNTGDPVEKTEFFVETFPRMDFSRIIEGFSDLQCNEISMGYLHCEMRPVRFYAHQKYSFVLNFFIDPNAVVAKNSDHVKVEVLFNSTEANTDMTKFVMISHFNLRSNVRVVGGSDFSELILASSSEGIFKYSVSFDVHNDGPSPLGANLKIPIASGHLKSDIVKGIAVTKGKCSGFLDLEIKSMNDPENIKSESLTDGEAAEEGPVEIKCGLPVISCTYLTCNLGYVKTTEFESVEFTMDLDASVLSAILKGQSAEIGFFVIPGDVQQYDNNIPAFINVTESAKVALRVSVGSTGQQSTDILWYTIGGSAGGFLIFIIIALILWKCGFFNRKRRGEIDRAKRQSMMKQRQSNMMSSFVNKELNKHSSSPLNGDNKDSKLFRLSAKKDYPDLEIQDR
;
A
#
# COMPACT_ATOMS: atom_id res chain seq x y z
N THR A 1 70.69 41.82 1.92
CA THR A 1 69.28 41.53 1.55
C THR A 1 68.36 42.18 2.53
N PHE A 2 67.39 42.96 2.04
CA PHE A 2 66.35 43.57 2.87
C PHE A 2 65.01 42.92 2.53
N VAL A 3 64.28 42.49 3.56
CA VAL A 3 62.90 42.00 3.42
C VAL A 3 62.01 43.24 3.45
N ASN A 4 61.33 43.51 2.34
CA ASN A 4 60.36 44.58 2.29
C ASN A 4 59.02 44.04 2.79
N VAL A 5 58.56 44.55 3.92
CA VAL A 5 57.30 44.15 4.55
C VAL A 5 56.28 45.25 4.29
N SER A 6 55.28 44.95 3.46
CA SER A 6 54.15 45.86 3.24
C SER A 6 52.98 45.42 4.10
N LEU A 7 52.59 46.28 5.05
CA LEU A 7 51.34 46.16 5.79
C LEU A 7 50.28 46.99 5.07
N THR A 8 49.32 46.35 4.43
CA THR A 8 48.15 47.03 3.85
C THR A 8 46.96 46.83 4.76
N LEU A 9 46.51 47.90 5.41
CA LEU A 9 45.19 47.97 6.01
C LEU A 9 44.17 48.29 4.92
N GLY A 10 43.08 47.51 4.85
CA GLY A 10 41.91 47.91 4.06
C GLY A 10 41.48 49.32 4.48
N THR A 11 41.14 50.16 3.50
CA THR A 11 40.88 51.61 3.67
C THR A 11 40.18 51.98 4.97
N ILE A 12 40.89 52.71 5.85
CA ILE A 12 40.34 53.32 7.07
C ILE A 12 39.73 54.67 6.67
N ASP A 13 38.54 54.63 6.08
CA ASP A 13 37.69 55.79 5.72
C ASP A 13 36.82 56.18 6.95
N TRP A 14 36.25 57.39 7.05
CA TRP A 14 35.24 57.69 8.10
C TRP A 14 34.04 56.71 8.12
N ARG A 15 33.77 56.03 6.99
CA ARG A 15 32.83 54.91 6.85
C ARG A 15 33.31 53.62 7.54
N PHE A 16 34.62 53.45 7.76
CA PHE A 16 35.20 52.36 8.57
C PHE A 16 34.68 52.42 10.02
N PHE A 17 34.63 53.61 10.62
CA PHE A 17 34.05 53.77 11.96
C PHE A 17 32.52 53.63 11.99
N LYS A 18 31.87 53.72 10.82
CA LYS A 18 30.44 53.41 10.65
C LYS A 18 30.19 51.90 10.51
N SER A 19 31.23 51.13 10.20
CA SER A 19 31.25 49.66 10.17
C SER A 19 32.29 49.10 11.15
N LEU A 20 32.17 49.44 12.43
CA LEU A 20 32.92 48.77 13.51
C LEU A 20 32.48 47.30 13.71
N GLU A 21 31.51 46.83 12.93
CA GLU A 21 30.97 45.47 12.98
C GLU A 21 31.73 44.50 12.06
N ASP A 22 32.41 45.00 11.02
CA ASP A 22 33.18 44.18 10.07
C ASP A 22 34.57 43.81 10.64
N PRO A 23 35.05 42.57 10.43
CA PRO A 23 36.37 42.15 10.89
C PRO A 23 37.48 42.88 10.12
N VAL A 24 38.42 43.46 10.86
CA VAL A 24 39.59 44.13 10.29
C VAL A 24 40.57 43.08 9.78
N THR A 25 40.70 42.98 8.47
CA THR A 25 41.63 42.04 7.85
C THR A 25 43.01 42.68 7.71
N VAL A 26 43.98 42.15 8.45
CA VAL A 26 45.39 42.49 8.37
C VAL A 26 46.09 41.54 7.40
N LYS A 27 46.50 42.08 6.26
CA LYS A 27 47.28 41.35 5.26
C LYS A 27 48.75 41.76 5.35
N LEU A 28 49.60 40.79 5.61
CA LEU A 28 51.05 40.91 5.62
C LEU A 28 51.59 40.27 4.35
N THR A 29 52.20 41.07 3.48
CA THR A 29 52.91 40.57 2.30
C THR A 29 54.38 40.96 2.40
N PHE A 30 55.28 40.01 2.18
CA PHE A 30 56.72 40.27 2.16
C PHE A 30 57.34 39.82 0.84
N ALA A 31 58.31 40.59 0.39
CA ALA A 31 59.10 40.30 -0.82
C ALA A 31 60.58 40.58 -0.56
N LEU A 32 61.43 39.83 -1.26
CA LEU A 32 62.87 40.11 -1.31
C LEU A 32 63.13 41.17 -2.37
N THR A 33 63.88 42.20 -2.00
CA THR A 33 64.24 43.30 -2.91
C THR A 33 65.69 43.12 -3.36
N ASP A 34 65.89 43.18 -4.68
CA ASP A 34 67.21 43.03 -5.30
C ASP A 34 68.03 44.30 -5.12
N LEU A 35 69.03 44.22 -4.24
CA LEU A 35 70.09 45.20 -4.13
C LEU A 35 71.40 44.46 -4.36
N SER A 36 71.69 44.13 -5.61
CA SER A 36 73.03 43.71 -6.02
C SER A 36 73.72 44.88 -6.74
N ILE A 37 74.93 45.20 -6.29
CA ILE A 37 75.86 46.08 -7.00
C ILE A 37 76.98 45.16 -7.49
N GLY A 38 76.93 44.77 -8.76
CA GLY A 38 77.92 43.89 -9.41
C GLY A 38 77.52 42.41 -9.52
N ASP A 39 78.51 41.56 -9.87
CA ASP A 39 78.36 40.13 -10.24
C ASP A 39 78.16 39.17 -9.04
N GLU A 40 77.45 39.57 -7.99
CA GLU A 40 77.12 38.68 -6.86
C GLU A 40 75.82 37.88 -7.11
N VAL A 41 75.83 36.60 -6.72
CA VAL A 41 74.66 35.70 -6.78
C VAL A 41 73.57 36.22 -5.86
N VAL A 42 72.42 36.60 -6.43
CA VAL A 42 71.30 37.16 -5.68
C VAL A 42 70.53 36.04 -4.96
N PRO A 43 70.29 36.18 -3.64
CA PRO A 43 69.46 35.23 -2.91
C PRO A 43 68.00 35.31 -3.35
N MET A 44 67.37 34.14 -3.56
CA MET A 44 66.00 34.01 -4.04
C MET A 44 65.10 33.34 -2.98
N LEU A 45 63.83 33.74 -2.91
CA LEU A 45 62.80 33.02 -2.14
C LEU A 45 62.54 31.64 -2.75
N HIS A 46 62.38 30.64 -1.90
CA HIS A 46 61.93 29.32 -2.36
C HIS A 46 60.54 29.43 -3.00
N THR A 47 60.31 28.73 -4.12
CA THR A 47 59.10 28.87 -4.96
C THR A 47 57.79 28.59 -4.20
N ASP A 48 57.87 27.75 -3.18
CA ASP A 48 56.70 27.25 -2.44
C ASP A 48 56.42 28.05 -1.15
N VAL A 49 57.17 29.13 -0.89
CA VAL A 49 56.98 29.95 0.30
C VAL A 49 55.76 30.85 0.12
N ILE A 50 54.80 30.73 1.05
CA ILE A 50 53.65 31.62 1.13
C ILE A 50 54.14 33.00 1.58
N THR A 51 54.15 33.95 0.66
CA THR A 51 54.63 35.33 0.90
C THR A 51 53.55 36.27 1.43
N THR A 52 52.31 35.77 1.53
CA THR A 52 51.14 36.54 1.97
C THR A 52 50.44 35.82 3.11
N HIS A 53 50.39 36.46 4.26
CA HIS A 53 49.65 36.01 5.43
C HIS A 53 48.49 36.96 5.72
N THR A 54 47.35 36.40 6.10
CA THR A 54 46.15 37.17 6.40
C THR A 54 45.64 36.79 7.78
N LYS A 55 45.37 37.78 8.62
CA LYS A 55 44.79 37.64 9.98
C LYS A 55 43.64 38.62 10.12
N THR A 56 42.54 38.20 10.73
CA THR A 56 41.38 39.06 11.03
C THR A 56 41.41 39.49 12.49
N LEU A 57 41.02 40.73 12.76
CA LEU A 57 40.91 41.34 14.09
C LEU A 57 39.51 41.92 14.25
N GLU A 58 38.80 41.52 15.30
CA GLU A 58 37.43 41.98 15.59
C GLU A 58 37.46 43.08 16.66
N ILE A 59 36.74 44.18 16.44
CA ILE A 59 36.84 45.41 17.26
C ILE A 59 35.64 45.62 18.20
N ASN A 60 34.55 44.87 18.07
CA ASN A 60 33.36 45.06 18.90
C ASN A 60 32.83 43.74 19.51
N ARG A 61 33.17 43.49 20.78
CA ARG A 61 32.62 42.40 21.60
C ARG A 61 31.68 42.99 22.64
N ASN A 62 30.47 43.36 22.24
CA ASN A 62 29.42 43.85 23.15
C ASN A 62 28.93 42.70 24.08
N CYS A 63 29.86 42.13 24.83
CA CYS A 63 29.75 40.92 25.61
C CYS A 63 29.92 41.30 27.09
N SER A 64 29.15 40.63 27.93
CA SER A 64 29.21 40.79 29.38
C SER A 64 30.48 40.17 29.98
N SER A 65 31.08 39.19 29.32
CA SER A 65 32.37 38.59 29.68
C SER A 65 33.26 38.27 28.48
N ASP A 66 34.57 38.09 28.70
CA ASP A 66 35.52 37.57 27.71
C ASP A 66 36.00 36.17 28.15
N PRO A 67 35.74 35.09 27.40
CA PRO A 67 35.02 35.04 26.13
C PRO A 67 33.50 35.32 26.27
N CYS A 68 32.88 35.75 25.16
CA CYS A 68 31.43 35.99 25.07
C CYS A 68 30.65 34.72 25.40
N LYS A 69 29.61 34.84 26.22
CA LYS A 69 28.78 33.71 26.66
C LYS A 69 27.38 33.81 26.07
N PRO A 70 27.09 33.09 24.97
CA PRO A 70 25.73 33.05 24.43
C PRO A 70 24.81 32.25 25.36
N ALA A 71 23.52 32.56 25.33
CA ALA A 71 22.49 31.79 26.03
C ALA A 71 21.32 31.53 25.08
N TYR A 72 21.25 30.31 24.53
CA TYR A 72 20.26 29.97 23.53
C TYR A 72 18.96 29.48 24.16
N VAL A 73 17.82 29.90 23.59
CA VAL A 73 16.50 29.37 23.92
C VAL A 73 15.81 28.95 22.62
N ALA A 74 15.45 27.66 22.49
CA ALA A 74 14.69 27.17 21.35
C ALA A 74 13.27 26.80 21.76
N LEU A 75 12.27 27.39 21.10
CA LEU A 75 10.87 27.01 21.21
C LEU A 75 10.52 26.12 20.02
N LEU A 76 10.06 24.91 20.31
CA LEU A 76 9.77 23.89 19.30
C LEU A 76 8.27 23.56 19.31
N GLN A 77 7.67 23.49 18.13
CA GLN A 77 6.26 23.16 17.97
C GLN A 77 6.04 22.31 16.72
N SER A 78 5.14 21.34 16.80
CA SER A 78 4.64 20.61 15.62
C SER A 78 3.69 21.50 14.82
N ALA A 79 3.87 21.60 13.51
CA ALA A 79 2.93 22.32 12.65
C ALA A 79 1.60 21.57 12.57
N GLU A 80 1.63 20.24 12.67
CA GLU A 80 0.46 19.37 12.59
C GLU A 80 -0.18 19.17 13.98
N LYS A 81 -1.48 19.49 14.09
CA LYS A 81 -2.24 19.31 15.35
C LYS A 81 -2.77 17.90 15.57
N ASN A 82 -3.08 17.17 14.49
CA ASN A 82 -3.68 15.84 14.51
C ASN A 82 -2.96 14.94 13.49
N LEU A 83 -1.78 14.46 13.86
CA LEU A 83 -0.99 13.60 12.99
C LEU A 83 -1.61 12.20 12.95
N THR A 84 -2.07 11.75 11.78
CA THR A 84 -2.33 10.33 11.53
C THR A 84 -1.09 9.75 10.89
N LEU A 85 -0.58 8.63 11.39
CA LEU A 85 0.63 8.04 10.82
C LEU A 85 0.30 7.40 9.47
N GLN A 86 0.82 7.99 8.38
CA GLN A 86 0.61 7.50 7.01
C GLN A 86 1.92 6.99 6.40
N GLN A 87 1.83 6.25 5.30
CA GLN A 87 3.00 5.96 4.48
C GLN A 87 3.60 7.28 3.95
N ASN A 88 4.91 7.49 4.17
CA ASN A 88 5.63 8.71 3.84
C ASN A 88 5.12 9.97 4.58
N GLN A 89 4.68 9.83 5.83
CA GLN A 89 4.24 10.96 6.63
C GLN A 89 5.40 11.95 6.89
N GLU A 90 5.20 13.20 6.50
CA GLU A 90 6.09 14.31 6.85
C GLU A 90 5.70 14.92 8.21
N LEU A 91 6.69 15.35 8.99
CA LEU A 91 6.55 16.11 10.24
C LEU A 91 7.28 17.45 10.08
N SER A 92 6.52 18.54 10.20
CA SER A 92 7.08 19.89 10.15
C SER A 92 7.31 20.42 11.57
N VAL A 93 8.57 20.61 11.94
CA VAL A 93 9.00 21.15 13.23
C VAL A 93 9.24 22.65 13.09
N GLN A 94 8.34 23.45 13.66
CA GLN A 94 8.50 24.89 13.78
C GLN A 94 9.46 25.19 14.94
N MET A 95 10.54 25.88 14.64
CA MET A 95 11.56 26.24 15.60
C MET A 95 11.73 27.76 15.64
N ALA A 96 11.62 28.33 16.84
CA ALA A 96 11.96 29.72 17.11
C ALA A 96 13.17 29.76 18.06
N LEU A 97 14.30 30.24 17.53
CA LEU A 97 15.57 30.32 18.24
C LEU A 97 15.83 31.75 18.71
N PHE A 98 16.19 31.90 19.98
CA PHE A 98 16.57 33.16 20.61
C PHE A 98 17.97 33.07 21.20
N ASN A 99 18.71 34.17 21.13
CA ASN A 99 19.91 34.36 21.94
C ASN A 99 19.58 35.36 23.04
N THR A 100 19.53 34.95 24.30
CA THR A 100 19.29 35.84 25.45
C THR A 100 20.59 36.22 26.17
N GLY A 101 21.73 35.76 25.68
CA GLY A 101 23.06 36.04 26.24
C GLY A 101 23.87 36.98 25.34
N ASP A 102 25.18 36.83 25.39
CA ASP A 102 26.11 37.66 24.60
C ASP A 102 26.01 37.36 23.09
N PRO A 103 26.33 38.33 22.22
CA PRO A 103 26.38 38.12 20.78
C PRO A 103 27.44 37.07 20.40
N VAL A 104 27.12 36.27 19.38
CA VAL A 104 28.00 35.19 18.87
C VAL A 104 28.05 35.22 17.35
N GLU A 105 29.22 34.96 16.76
CA GLU A 105 29.41 35.02 15.30
C GLU A 105 29.03 33.73 14.58
N LYS A 106 29.16 32.59 15.26
CA LYS A 106 28.83 31.27 14.75
C LYS A 106 27.93 30.55 15.72
N THR A 107 26.72 30.27 15.28
CA THR A 107 25.76 29.46 16.04
C THR A 107 25.67 28.10 15.37
N GLU A 108 25.99 27.07 16.14
CA GLU A 108 25.91 25.66 15.74
C GLU A 108 25.00 24.92 16.72
N PHE A 109 24.15 24.05 16.21
CA PHE A 109 23.29 23.19 17.01
C PHE A 109 23.04 21.86 16.34
N PHE A 110 22.67 20.87 17.14
CA PHE A 110 22.35 19.53 16.67
C PHE A 110 20.86 19.25 16.87
N VAL A 111 20.28 18.48 15.95
CA VAL A 111 18.89 18.02 16.07
C VAL A 111 18.88 16.51 16.08
N GLU A 112 18.35 15.90 17.14
CA GLU A 112 18.19 14.46 17.28
C GLU A 112 16.70 14.08 17.29
N THR A 113 16.36 13.00 16.59
CA THR A 113 14.98 12.56 16.41
C THR A 113 14.76 11.13 16.90
N PHE A 114 13.59 10.89 17.50
CA PHE A 114 13.21 9.59 18.05
C PHE A 114 11.75 9.25 17.67
N PRO A 115 11.49 8.12 16.97
CA PRO A 115 12.47 7.27 16.30
C PRO A 115 13.31 8.05 15.29
N ARG A 116 14.40 7.45 14.79
CA ARG A 116 15.30 8.12 13.85
C ARG A 116 14.54 8.43 12.56
N MET A 117 14.35 9.72 12.28
CA MET A 117 13.61 10.22 11.12
C MET A 117 14.59 10.72 10.05
N ASP A 118 14.19 10.64 8.78
CA ASP A 118 15.01 11.13 7.67
C ASP A 118 14.78 12.64 7.47
N PHE A 119 15.84 13.40 7.23
CA PHE A 119 15.71 14.83 7.00
C PHE A 119 15.34 15.13 5.56
N SER A 120 14.21 15.82 5.37
CA SER A 120 13.72 16.18 4.04
C SER A 120 14.33 17.49 3.56
N ARG A 121 13.97 18.59 4.23
CA ARG A 121 14.34 19.95 3.83
C ARG A 121 14.00 20.98 4.90
N ILE A 122 14.54 22.18 4.72
CA ILE A 122 14.07 23.40 5.37
C ILE A 122 12.93 23.96 4.51
N ILE A 123 11.70 24.05 5.03
CA ILE A 123 10.52 24.51 4.26
C ILE A 123 10.48 26.03 4.24
N GLU A 124 10.60 26.63 5.42
CA GLU A 124 10.64 28.07 5.64
C GLU A 124 11.83 28.35 6.55
N GLY A 125 12.57 29.41 6.28
CA GLY A 125 13.66 29.72 7.19
C GLY A 125 14.57 30.83 6.74
N PHE A 126 15.57 31.01 7.59
CA PHE A 126 16.70 31.88 7.38
C PHE A 126 17.56 31.34 6.23
N SER A 127 17.81 32.14 5.19
CA SER A 127 18.49 31.71 3.95
C SER A 127 19.89 31.14 4.20
N ASP A 128 20.51 31.53 5.29
CA ASP A 128 21.89 31.18 5.59
C ASP A 128 21.99 30.12 6.71
N LEU A 129 20.88 29.45 7.03
CA LEU A 129 20.86 28.23 7.83
C LEU A 129 21.23 27.03 6.95
N GLN A 130 22.32 26.36 7.28
CA GLN A 130 22.76 25.13 6.62
C GLN A 130 22.66 23.96 7.58
N CYS A 131 21.82 22.98 7.28
CA CYS A 131 21.69 21.75 8.05
C CYS A 131 22.16 20.56 7.21
N ASN A 132 23.13 19.82 7.75
CA ASN A 132 23.66 18.60 7.15
C ASN A 132 23.31 17.41 8.04
N GLU A 133 22.76 16.36 7.46
CA GLU A 133 22.55 15.11 8.17
C GLU A 133 23.87 14.37 8.34
N ILE A 134 24.24 14.09 9.59
CA ILE A 134 25.45 13.32 9.93
C ILE A 134 25.13 11.83 9.85
N SER A 135 23.97 11.45 10.36
CA SER A 135 23.43 10.09 10.33
C SER A 135 21.92 10.16 10.46
N MET A 136 21.21 9.09 10.08
CA MET A 136 19.76 9.03 10.14
C MET A 136 19.21 9.54 11.48
N GLY A 137 18.46 10.65 11.42
CA GLY A 137 17.83 11.27 12.58
C GLY A 137 18.75 12.11 13.46
N TYR A 138 19.96 12.43 13.00
CA TYR A 138 20.91 13.33 13.66
C TYR A 138 21.48 14.36 12.68
N LEU A 139 21.08 15.62 12.88
CA LEU A 139 21.49 16.75 12.04
C LEU A 139 22.46 17.65 12.77
N HIS A 140 23.37 18.24 12.01
CA HIS A 140 24.17 19.38 12.42
C HIS A 140 23.78 20.61 11.59
N CYS A 141 23.38 21.67 12.28
CA CYS A 141 22.94 22.92 11.69
C CYS A 141 23.89 24.06 12.08
N GLU A 142 24.31 24.83 11.08
CA GLU A 142 25.20 25.99 11.23
C GLU A 142 24.54 27.23 10.60
N MET A 143 24.60 28.36 11.32
CA MET A 143 24.16 29.66 10.83
C MET A 143 25.39 30.47 10.38
N ARG A 144 25.53 30.74 9.07
CA ARG A 144 26.68 31.48 8.48
C ARG A 144 26.24 32.78 7.80
N PRO A 145 27.07 33.84 7.73
CA PRO A 145 27.90 34.43 8.76
C PRO A 145 27.12 35.57 9.45
N VAL A 146 25.94 35.27 9.99
CA VAL A 146 25.14 36.30 10.65
C VAL A 146 25.40 36.25 12.14
N ARG A 147 26.01 37.33 12.64
CA ARG A 147 26.19 37.54 14.08
C ARG A 147 24.81 37.48 14.75
N PHE A 148 24.67 36.56 15.69
CA PHE A 148 23.43 36.36 16.41
C PHE A 148 23.43 37.23 17.66
N TYR A 149 22.82 38.41 17.56
CA TYR A 149 22.83 39.41 18.62
C TYR A 149 21.96 39.02 19.82
N ALA A 150 22.24 39.62 20.97
CA ALA A 150 21.42 39.51 22.16
C ALA A 150 19.96 39.92 21.86
N HIS A 151 19.02 39.13 22.35
CA HIS A 151 17.56 39.20 22.17
C HIS A 151 17.06 39.10 20.73
N GLN A 152 17.93 38.74 19.77
CA GLN A 152 17.50 38.47 18.42
C GLN A 152 16.75 37.13 18.34
N LYS A 153 15.84 37.02 17.38
CA LYS A 153 15.04 35.83 17.12
C LYS A 153 15.17 35.40 15.66
N TYR A 154 15.36 34.11 15.44
CA TYR A 154 15.21 33.47 14.13
C TYR A 154 14.09 32.42 14.18
N SER A 155 13.40 32.22 13.05
CA SER A 155 12.35 31.22 12.95
C SER A 155 12.49 30.45 11.64
N PHE A 156 12.35 29.14 11.73
CA PHE A 156 12.46 28.24 10.59
C PHE A 156 11.68 26.95 10.86
N VAL A 157 11.41 26.22 9.78
CA VAL A 157 10.61 24.99 9.76
C VAL A 157 11.46 23.88 9.16
N LEU A 158 11.80 22.90 9.99
CA LEU A 158 12.54 21.70 9.60
C LEU A 158 11.55 20.57 9.31
N ASN A 159 11.71 19.90 8.18
CA ASN A 159 10.81 18.83 7.77
C ASN A 159 11.50 17.46 7.81
N PHE A 160 10.80 16.47 8.37
CA PHE A 160 11.31 15.12 8.55
C PHE A 160 10.33 14.09 8.01
N PHE A 161 10.84 13.00 7.43
CA PHE A 161 10.02 11.83 7.08
C PHE A 161 9.99 10.84 8.24
N ILE A 162 8.78 10.44 8.63
CA ILE A 162 8.56 9.41 9.63
C ILE A 162 8.46 8.06 8.92
N ASP A 163 9.27 7.09 9.32
CA ASP A 163 9.05 5.67 8.97
C ASP A 163 8.01 5.06 9.91
N PRO A 164 6.80 4.74 9.42
CA PRO A 164 5.75 4.16 10.25
C PRO A 164 6.13 2.82 10.87
N ASN A 165 6.98 2.04 10.18
CA ASN A 165 7.37 0.71 10.64
C ASN A 165 8.31 0.81 11.84
N ALA A 166 9.25 1.76 11.82
CA ALA A 166 10.18 2.00 12.94
C ALA A 166 9.46 2.49 14.20
N VAL A 167 8.43 3.32 14.04
CA VAL A 167 7.57 3.80 15.13
C VAL A 167 6.83 2.64 15.78
N VAL A 168 6.17 1.84 14.95
CA VAL A 168 5.31 0.75 15.39
C VAL A 168 6.14 -0.41 15.97
N ALA A 169 7.30 -0.72 15.39
CA ALA A 169 8.24 -1.71 15.95
C ALA A 169 8.76 -1.34 17.35
N LYS A 170 8.77 -0.05 17.71
CA LYS A 170 9.19 0.44 19.03
C LYS A 170 8.02 0.65 20.00
N ASN A 171 6.79 0.28 19.63
CA ASN A 171 5.59 0.49 20.42
C ASN A 171 5.46 1.93 20.95
N SER A 172 5.83 2.92 20.13
CA SER A 172 5.71 4.34 20.48
C SER A 172 4.42 4.94 19.93
N ASP A 173 3.80 5.86 20.66
CA ASP A 173 2.61 6.64 20.27
C ASP A 173 2.94 8.10 19.93
N HIS A 174 4.21 8.47 20.03
CA HIS A 174 4.72 9.81 19.79
C HIS A 174 6.08 9.78 19.08
N VAL A 175 6.38 10.89 18.42
CA VAL A 175 7.72 11.23 17.93
C VAL A 175 8.28 12.34 18.79
N LYS A 176 9.59 12.30 19.02
CA LYS A 176 10.32 13.26 19.84
C LYS A 176 11.46 13.88 19.03
N VAL A 177 11.59 15.20 19.09
CA VAL A 177 12.67 15.96 18.45
C VAL A 177 13.38 16.77 19.52
N GLU A 178 14.70 16.65 19.56
CA GLU A 178 15.55 17.28 20.56
C GLU A 178 16.55 18.20 19.85
N VAL A 179 16.66 19.44 20.31
CA VAL A 179 17.65 20.41 19.81
C VAL A 179 18.69 20.64 20.89
N LEU A 180 19.95 20.46 20.52
CA LEU A 180 21.10 20.44 21.42
C LEU A 180 22.08 21.57 21.04
N PHE A 181 22.44 22.38 22.02
CA PHE A 181 23.51 23.37 21.88
C PHE A 181 24.73 22.95 22.69
N ASN A 182 25.91 23.07 22.06
CA ASN A 182 27.16 22.77 22.74
C ASN A 182 27.44 23.88 23.77
N SER A 183 27.61 23.50 25.04
CA SER A 183 27.94 24.46 26.09
C SER A 183 29.43 24.81 26.02
N THR A 184 29.76 26.09 26.11
CA THR A 184 31.14 26.59 26.15
C THR A 184 31.80 26.46 27.52
N GLU A 185 31.06 26.03 28.55
CA GLU A 185 31.63 25.82 29.88
C GLU A 185 31.97 24.35 30.10
N ALA A 186 33.07 24.09 30.80
CA ALA A 186 33.63 22.77 31.11
C ALA A 186 32.72 21.85 31.97
N ASN A 187 31.42 22.12 32.01
CA ASN A 187 30.37 21.24 32.51
C ASN A 187 29.66 20.59 31.31
N THR A 188 29.62 19.26 31.34
CA THR A 188 29.20 18.32 30.28
C THR A 188 27.74 18.37 29.85
N ASP A 189 26.96 19.37 30.28
CA ASP A 189 25.52 19.42 30.02
C ASP A 189 25.22 20.33 28.83
N MET A 190 24.90 19.71 27.69
CA MET A 190 24.36 20.39 26.51
C MET A 190 23.01 21.00 26.85
N THR A 191 22.77 22.25 26.42
CA THR A 191 21.43 22.84 26.56
C THR A 191 20.49 22.14 25.60
N LYS A 192 19.39 21.59 26.13
CA LYS A 192 18.48 20.70 25.41
C LYS A 192 17.06 21.23 25.40
N PHE A 193 16.46 21.30 24.23
CA PHE A 193 15.05 21.65 24.00
C PHE A 193 14.34 20.48 23.34
N VAL A 194 13.10 20.19 23.76
CA VAL A 194 12.39 18.98 23.33
C VAL A 194 11.00 19.31 22.81
N MET A 195 10.63 18.69 21.71
CA MET A 195 9.27 18.62 21.19
C MET A 195 8.80 17.17 21.19
N ILE A 196 7.55 16.95 21.60
CA ILE A 196 6.88 15.66 21.56
C ILE A 196 5.59 15.86 20.76
N SER A 197 5.38 15.06 19.71
CA SER A 197 4.16 15.06 18.91
C SER A 197 3.55 13.66 18.92
N HIS A 198 2.32 13.56 19.42
CA HIS A 198 1.54 12.32 19.39
C HIS A 198 0.89 12.10 18.02
N PHE A 199 0.67 10.85 17.66
CA PHE A 199 -0.06 10.48 16.44
C PHE A 199 -1.13 9.42 16.72
N ASN A 200 -2.09 9.35 15.81
CA ASN A 200 -3.10 8.30 15.81
C ASN A 200 -2.78 7.27 14.72
N LEU A 201 -2.99 6.00 15.04
CA LEU A 201 -2.93 4.92 14.07
C LEU A 201 -4.35 4.64 13.56
N ARG A 202 -4.52 4.58 12.24
CA ARG A 202 -5.78 4.26 11.58
C ARG A 202 -5.55 3.23 10.49
N SER A 203 -6.07 2.02 10.68
CA SER A 203 -6.00 0.94 9.69
C SER A 203 -7.40 0.49 9.29
N ASN A 204 -7.55 0.13 8.02
CA ASN A 204 -8.74 -0.50 7.46
C ASN A 204 -8.35 -1.91 7.05
N VAL A 205 -9.07 -2.91 7.56
CA VAL A 205 -8.68 -4.31 7.40
C VAL A 205 -9.76 -5.07 6.64
N ARG A 206 -9.32 -5.78 5.61
CA ARG A 206 -10.15 -6.69 4.84
C ARG A 206 -9.59 -8.10 4.94
N VAL A 207 -10.41 -9.03 5.40
CA VAL A 207 -10.05 -10.44 5.50
C VAL A 207 -10.70 -11.19 4.35
N VAL A 208 -9.92 -12.02 3.65
CA VAL A 208 -10.41 -12.91 2.58
C VAL A 208 -10.14 -14.35 3.01
N GLY A 209 -11.16 -15.19 2.96
CA GLY A 209 -11.06 -16.61 3.32
C GLY A 209 -11.09 -17.50 2.07
N GLY A 210 -10.29 -18.57 2.08
CA GLY A 210 -10.24 -19.57 1.02
C GLY A 210 -10.14 -21.00 1.57
N SER A 211 -10.46 -21.97 0.72
CA SER A 211 -10.25 -23.39 1.00
C SER A 211 -9.91 -24.18 -0.25
N ASP A 212 -9.35 -25.37 -0.08
CA ASP A 212 -9.01 -26.29 -1.18
C ASP A 212 -10.25 -26.85 -1.92
N PHE A 213 -11.36 -27.03 -1.22
CA PHE A 213 -12.67 -27.33 -1.81
C PHE A 213 -13.80 -26.66 -1.02
N SER A 214 -14.96 -26.48 -1.66
CA SER A 214 -16.15 -25.87 -1.04
C SER A 214 -17.25 -26.88 -0.68
N GLU A 215 -17.12 -28.13 -1.13
CA GLU A 215 -18.12 -29.17 -0.93
C GLU A 215 -17.47 -30.51 -0.57
N LEU A 216 -18.02 -31.18 0.45
CA LEU A 216 -17.68 -32.53 0.89
C LEU A 216 -18.93 -33.40 0.82
N ILE A 217 -18.86 -34.48 0.04
CA ILE A 217 -19.95 -35.45 -0.10
C ILE A 217 -19.58 -36.68 0.72
N LEU A 218 -20.31 -36.89 1.81
CA LEU A 218 -20.17 -38.05 2.70
C LEU A 218 -21.07 -39.18 2.20
N ALA A 219 -20.52 -40.38 2.06
CA ALA A 219 -21.36 -41.57 1.88
C ALA A 219 -22.10 -41.87 3.18
N SER A 220 -23.30 -42.44 3.10
CA SER A 220 -24.16 -42.76 4.25
C SER A 220 -23.48 -43.57 5.38
N SER A 221 -22.38 -44.28 5.07
CA SER A 221 -21.54 -45.07 5.97
C SER A 221 -20.04 -44.71 5.88
N SER A 222 -19.67 -43.49 5.49
CA SER A 222 -18.26 -43.12 5.36
C SER A 222 -17.59 -43.07 6.73
N GLU A 223 -16.74 -44.05 7.01
CA GLU A 223 -15.71 -43.98 8.04
C GLU A 223 -14.44 -43.42 7.41
N GLY A 224 -13.87 -42.37 8.00
CA GLY A 224 -12.66 -41.77 7.46
C GLY A 224 -12.34 -40.40 8.05
N ILE A 225 -11.08 -40.02 7.90
CA ILE A 225 -10.56 -38.70 8.23
C ILE A 225 -10.29 -37.98 6.92
N PHE A 226 -10.88 -36.81 6.73
CA PHE A 226 -10.68 -35.96 5.56
C PHE A 226 -9.78 -34.79 5.91
N LYS A 227 -8.74 -34.57 5.09
CA LYS A 227 -7.93 -33.38 5.17
C LYS A 227 -8.64 -32.22 4.48
N TYR A 228 -8.80 -31.12 5.21
CA TYR A 228 -9.40 -29.89 4.72
C TYR A 228 -8.44 -28.72 4.94
N SER A 229 -8.13 -27.99 3.87
CA SER A 229 -7.15 -26.90 3.90
C SER A 229 -7.87 -25.56 3.85
N VAL A 230 -7.50 -24.65 4.75
CA VAL A 230 -8.12 -23.32 4.87
C VAL A 230 -7.05 -22.26 4.89
N SER A 231 -7.31 -21.16 4.19
CA SER A 231 -6.46 -19.98 4.15
C SER A 231 -7.23 -18.71 4.50
N PHE A 232 -6.55 -17.78 5.17
CA PHE A 232 -7.04 -16.43 5.40
C PHE A 232 -5.96 -15.43 4.99
N ASP A 233 -6.31 -14.53 4.08
CA ASP A 233 -5.49 -13.40 3.67
C ASP A 233 -6.01 -12.13 4.34
N VAL A 234 -5.16 -11.49 5.14
CA VAL A 234 -5.49 -10.25 5.86
C VAL A 234 -4.82 -9.09 5.15
N HIS A 235 -5.62 -8.24 4.52
CA HIS A 235 -5.17 -7.04 3.80
C HIS A 235 -5.29 -5.81 4.70
N ASN A 236 -4.23 -5.00 4.73
CA ASN A 236 -4.30 -3.66 5.32
C ASN A 236 -4.49 -2.61 4.21
N ASP A 237 -5.75 -2.28 3.95
CA ASP A 237 -6.15 -1.26 2.99
C ASP A 237 -6.16 0.16 3.62
N GLY A 238 -5.67 0.29 4.85
CA GLY A 238 -5.60 1.54 5.60
C GLY A 238 -4.30 2.33 5.42
N PRO A 239 -4.27 3.59 5.90
CA PRO A 239 -3.09 4.46 5.79
C PRO A 239 -2.00 4.15 6.83
N SER A 240 -2.31 3.53 7.96
CA SER A 240 -1.32 3.16 8.99
C SER A 240 -0.99 1.66 8.97
N PRO A 241 0.26 1.27 9.25
CA PRO A 241 0.59 -0.13 9.50
C PRO A 241 -0.18 -0.68 10.70
N LEU A 242 -0.51 -1.96 10.65
CA LEU A 242 -1.36 -2.63 11.64
C LEU A 242 -0.58 -3.71 12.39
N GLY A 243 -0.56 -3.61 13.73
CA GLY A 243 -0.26 -4.75 14.59
C GLY A 243 -1.54 -5.48 14.95
N ALA A 244 -1.71 -6.72 14.48
CA ALA A 244 -2.91 -7.49 14.74
C ALA A 244 -2.66 -9.00 14.91
N ASN A 245 -3.61 -9.66 15.58
CA ASN A 245 -3.73 -11.10 15.64
C ASN A 245 -4.98 -11.54 14.87
N LEU A 246 -4.89 -12.64 14.16
CA LEU A 246 -6.03 -13.31 13.57
C LEU A 246 -6.49 -14.43 14.50
N LYS A 247 -7.71 -14.31 15.03
CA LYS A 247 -8.36 -15.32 15.89
C LYS A 247 -9.35 -16.13 15.06
N ILE A 248 -9.15 -17.43 15.01
CA ILE A 248 -9.94 -18.36 14.19
C ILE A 248 -10.59 -19.39 15.13
N PRO A 249 -11.90 -19.25 15.44
CA PRO A 249 -12.63 -20.27 16.18
C PRO A 249 -13.00 -21.44 15.28
N ILE A 250 -12.64 -22.65 15.71
CA ILE A 250 -12.86 -23.90 14.98
C ILE A 250 -13.74 -24.80 15.84
N ALA A 251 -14.86 -25.27 15.29
CA ALA A 251 -15.73 -26.25 15.93
C ALA A 251 -15.00 -27.60 15.99
N SER A 252 -14.46 -27.95 17.17
CA SER A 252 -13.55 -29.08 17.34
C SER A 252 -14.22 -30.36 17.83
N GLY A 253 -15.37 -30.27 18.49
CA GLY A 253 -16.09 -31.44 19.00
C GLY A 253 -17.60 -31.25 19.10
N HIS A 254 -18.30 -32.36 19.20
CA HIS A 254 -19.73 -32.45 19.43
C HIS A 254 -20.00 -33.53 20.48
N LEU A 255 -20.59 -33.12 21.62
CA LEU A 255 -20.78 -33.99 22.79
C LEU A 255 -19.47 -34.58 23.33
N LYS A 256 -19.16 -35.84 22.98
CA LYS A 256 -17.96 -36.59 23.41
C LYS A 256 -17.09 -37.04 22.23
N SER A 257 -17.41 -36.57 21.02
CA SER A 257 -16.73 -36.97 19.80
C SER A 257 -16.07 -35.75 19.16
N ASP A 258 -14.82 -35.91 18.75
CA ASP A 258 -14.06 -34.84 18.09
C ASP A 258 -14.49 -34.75 16.62
N ILE A 259 -14.95 -33.56 16.21
CA ILE A 259 -15.20 -33.23 14.80
C ILE A 259 -13.85 -33.04 14.10
N VAL A 260 -12.89 -32.41 14.78
CA VAL A 260 -11.55 -32.13 14.29
C VAL A 260 -10.53 -32.89 15.14
N LYS A 261 -9.84 -33.86 14.53
CA LYS A 261 -8.84 -34.70 15.23
C LYS A 261 -7.46 -34.06 15.34
N GLY A 262 -7.15 -33.15 14.41
CA GLY A 262 -5.85 -32.52 14.33
C GLY A 262 -5.89 -31.26 13.51
N ILE A 263 -5.06 -30.29 13.88
CA ILE A 263 -4.84 -29.04 13.16
C ILE A 263 -3.34 -28.86 12.99
N ALA A 264 -2.90 -28.63 11.76
CA ALA A 264 -1.51 -28.36 11.43
C ALA A 264 -1.42 -27.04 10.64
N VAL A 265 -0.66 -26.08 11.16
CA VAL A 265 -0.41 -24.79 10.51
C VAL A 265 0.67 -24.97 9.45
N THR A 266 0.36 -24.65 8.20
CA THR A 266 1.30 -24.76 7.07
C THR A 266 1.99 -23.44 6.78
N LYS A 267 1.32 -22.31 7.05
CA LYS A 267 1.86 -20.95 6.88
C LYS A 267 1.38 -20.03 7.99
N GLY A 268 2.30 -19.23 8.52
CA GLY A 268 2.04 -18.27 9.60
C GLY A 268 2.52 -18.76 10.97
N LYS A 269 2.56 -17.83 11.95
CA LYS A 269 2.95 -18.11 13.34
C LYS A 269 1.71 -18.14 14.22
N CYS A 270 1.17 -19.32 14.46
CA CYS A 270 -0.03 -19.48 15.27
C CYS A 270 0.22 -20.33 16.51
N SER A 271 -0.51 -20.00 17.58
CA SER A 271 -0.65 -20.80 18.78
C SER A 271 -2.09 -21.31 18.88
N GLY A 272 -2.24 -22.62 19.12
CA GLY A 272 -3.54 -23.23 19.39
C GLY A 272 -3.75 -23.35 20.89
N PHE A 273 -4.84 -22.79 21.42
CA PHE A 273 -5.30 -23.05 22.78
C PHE A 273 -6.57 -23.90 22.70
N LEU A 274 -6.56 -25.08 23.34
CA LEU A 274 -7.80 -25.76 23.71
C LEU A 274 -8.37 -25.00 24.91
N ASP A 275 -9.60 -24.51 24.81
CA ASP A 275 -10.31 -24.01 25.99
C ASP A 275 -10.58 -25.18 26.94
N LEU A 276 -9.80 -25.25 28.02
CA LEU A 276 -10.06 -26.06 29.21
C LEU A 276 -10.42 -25.12 30.36
N GLU A 277 -11.42 -24.25 30.19
CA GLU A 277 -12.07 -23.58 31.31
C GLU A 277 -13.60 -23.50 31.10
N ILE A 278 -14.29 -24.60 31.43
CA ILE A 278 -15.61 -24.45 32.05
C ILE A 278 -15.32 -23.96 33.47
N LYS A 279 -15.26 -22.65 33.68
CA LYS A 279 -15.54 -22.12 35.02
C LYS A 279 -17.00 -22.44 35.31
N SER A 280 -17.22 -23.47 36.13
CA SER A 280 -18.48 -23.59 36.87
C SER A 280 -18.60 -22.33 37.73
N MET A 281 -19.39 -21.37 37.27
CA MET A 281 -19.72 -20.22 38.08
C MET A 281 -20.80 -20.68 39.06
N ASN A 282 -20.37 -20.94 40.30
CA ASN A 282 -21.29 -20.79 41.41
C ASN A 282 -21.61 -19.29 41.48
N ASP A 283 -22.87 -18.95 41.19
CA ASP A 283 -23.52 -17.67 41.51
C ASP A 283 -23.35 -17.28 43.01
N PRO A 284 -23.66 -16.04 43.46
CA PRO A 284 -24.23 -14.89 42.72
C PRO A 284 -23.51 -13.54 43.01
N GLU A 285 -23.73 -12.52 42.17
CA GLU A 285 -24.16 -11.17 42.61
C GLU A 285 -24.40 -10.20 41.42
N ASN A 286 -25.67 -10.14 41.02
CA ASN A 286 -26.48 -8.92 41.06
C ASN A 286 -26.06 -7.69 40.23
N ILE A 287 -26.39 -7.65 38.92
CA ILE A 287 -26.91 -6.42 38.28
C ILE A 287 -28.00 -6.79 37.25
N LYS A 288 -29.25 -6.54 37.67
CA LYS A 288 -30.46 -6.17 36.90
C LYS A 288 -30.76 -6.93 35.60
N SER A 289 -31.67 -7.88 35.78
CA SER A 289 -32.68 -8.32 34.83
C SER A 289 -33.40 -7.14 34.14
N GLU A 290 -33.20 -6.98 32.84
CA GLU A 290 -34.27 -6.57 31.93
C GLU A 290 -34.68 -7.79 31.12
N SER A 291 -35.84 -8.32 31.49
CA SER A 291 -36.55 -9.34 30.75
C SER A 291 -37.13 -8.73 29.48
N LEU A 292 -36.66 -9.18 28.32
CA LEU A 292 -37.46 -9.24 27.12
C LEU A 292 -37.43 -10.69 26.65
N THR A 293 -38.42 -11.42 27.15
CA THR A 293 -38.97 -12.58 26.45
C THR A 293 -39.40 -12.13 25.06
N ASP A 294 -38.73 -12.62 24.04
CA ASP A 294 -39.39 -13.05 22.83
C ASP A 294 -38.60 -14.24 22.29
N GLY A 295 -39.25 -15.41 22.35
CA GLY A 295 -38.76 -16.63 21.73
C GLY A 295 -38.86 -16.42 20.22
N GLU A 296 -37.76 -16.00 19.62
CA GLU A 296 -37.61 -16.00 18.17
C GLU A 296 -37.50 -17.46 17.73
N ALA A 297 -38.58 -17.91 17.09
CA ALA A 297 -38.67 -19.21 16.44
C ALA A 297 -37.44 -19.42 15.57
N ALA A 298 -36.75 -20.54 15.78
CA ALA A 298 -35.65 -20.97 14.94
C ALA A 298 -36.13 -21.01 13.49
N GLU A 299 -35.69 -20.04 12.68
CA GLU A 299 -35.85 -20.10 11.24
C GLU A 299 -35.22 -21.41 10.74
N GLU A 300 -35.95 -22.16 9.90
CA GLU A 300 -35.45 -23.34 9.18
C GLU A 300 -34.37 -22.90 8.15
N GLY A 301 -33.22 -22.49 8.67
CA GLY A 301 -32.00 -22.32 7.90
C GLY A 301 -31.27 -23.66 7.72
N PRO A 302 -30.36 -23.76 6.74
CA PRO A 302 -29.49 -24.92 6.62
C PRO A 302 -28.65 -25.10 7.90
N VAL A 303 -28.40 -26.35 8.30
CA VAL A 303 -27.67 -26.67 9.53
C VAL A 303 -26.25 -26.10 9.49
N GLU A 304 -25.95 -25.14 10.37
CA GLU A 304 -24.61 -24.56 10.52
C GLU A 304 -23.86 -25.18 11.70
N ILE A 305 -22.73 -25.82 11.41
CA ILE A 305 -21.78 -26.32 12.40
C ILE A 305 -20.75 -25.21 12.62
N LYS A 306 -20.95 -24.43 13.69
CA LYS A 306 -20.12 -23.28 14.05
C LYS A 306 -19.90 -23.19 15.55
N CYS A 307 -18.88 -22.43 15.93
CA CYS A 307 -18.62 -22.09 17.32
C CYS A 307 -19.71 -21.20 17.93
N GLY A 308 -19.97 -21.40 19.23
CA GLY A 308 -20.99 -20.67 19.99
C GLY A 308 -22.31 -21.42 20.19
N LEU A 309 -22.44 -22.63 19.63
CA LEU A 309 -23.58 -23.52 19.90
C LEU A 309 -23.33 -24.37 21.15
N PRO A 310 -24.34 -24.58 22.03
CA PRO A 310 -24.15 -25.22 23.34
C PRO A 310 -23.66 -26.68 23.30
N VAL A 311 -23.83 -27.36 22.16
CA VAL A 311 -23.45 -28.77 21.98
C VAL A 311 -22.08 -28.93 21.28
N ILE A 312 -21.52 -27.82 20.80
CA ILE A 312 -20.28 -27.80 20.02
C ILE A 312 -19.15 -27.21 20.87
N SER A 313 -18.06 -27.96 21.03
CA SER A 313 -16.82 -27.46 21.64
C SER A 313 -15.95 -26.75 20.59
N CYS A 314 -15.17 -25.77 21.04
CA CYS A 314 -14.38 -24.90 20.19
C CYS A 314 -12.90 -24.90 20.55
N THR A 315 -12.08 -24.80 19.52
CA THR A 315 -10.64 -24.57 19.63
C THR A 315 -10.31 -23.26 18.92
N TYR A 316 -9.51 -22.41 19.56
CA TYR A 316 -9.13 -21.12 19.01
C TYR A 316 -7.69 -21.19 18.51
N LEU A 317 -7.52 -20.98 17.21
CA LEU A 317 -6.21 -20.76 16.61
C LEU A 317 -5.94 -19.26 16.59
N THR A 318 -4.93 -18.80 17.32
CA THR A 318 -4.52 -17.40 17.36
C THR A 318 -3.22 -17.23 16.59
N CYS A 319 -3.28 -16.50 15.49
CA CYS A 319 -2.14 -16.28 14.60
C CYS A 319 -1.61 -14.86 14.76
N ASN A 320 -0.32 -14.74 15.06
CA ASN A 320 0.36 -13.47 15.11
C ASN A 320 0.73 -13.04 13.68
N LEU A 321 0.07 -11.99 13.19
CA LEU A 321 0.33 -11.43 11.86
C LEU A 321 1.55 -10.49 11.85
N GLY A 322 2.09 -10.14 13.02
CA GLY A 322 3.12 -9.12 13.15
C GLY A 322 2.58 -7.75 12.75
N TYR A 323 3.41 -6.99 12.02
CA TYR A 323 3.06 -5.68 11.51
C TYR A 323 2.77 -5.74 10.01
N VAL A 324 1.49 -5.68 9.66
CA VAL A 324 1.02 -5.66 8.28
C VAL A 324 1.15 -4.24 7.73
N LYS A 325 2.05 -4.04 6.77
CA LYS A 325 2.24 -2.72 6.15
C LYS A 325 1.04 -2.33 5.30
N THR A 326 0.97 -1.04 4.99
CA THR A 326 -0.05 -0.48 4.11
C THR A 326 0.00 -1.14 2.74
N THR A 327 -1.14 -1.53 2.19
CA THR A 327 -1.29 -2.20 0.89
C THR A 327 -0.62 -3.58 0.76
N GLU A 328 -0.02 -4.10 1.83
CA GLU A 328 0.49 -5.46 1.93
C GLU A 328 -0.58 -6.37 2.58
N PHE A 329 -0.36 -7.68 2.46
CA PHE A 329 -1.21 -8.68 3.09
C PHE A 329 -0.37 -9.77 3.75
N GLU A 330 -0.92 -10.35 4.80
CA GLU A 330 -0.37 -11.52 5.45
C GLU A 330 -1.33 -12.71 5.31
N SER A 331 -0.78 -13.87 4.96
CA SER A 331 -1.57 -15.09 4.77
C SER A 331 -1.31 -16.08 5.91
N VAL A 332 -2.40 -16.63 6.44
CA VAL A 332 -2.39 -17.77 7.36
C VAL A 332 -2.98 -18.97 6.64
N GLU A 333 -2.29 -20.10 6.66
CA GLU A 333 -2.77 -21.35 6.08
C GLU A 333 -2.64 -22.48 7.08
N PHE A 334 -3.70 -23.30 7.19
CA PHE A 334 -3.71 -24.46 8.06
C PHE A 334 -4.56 -25.58 7.46
N THR A 335 -4.22 -26.80 7.83
CA THR A 335 -4.94 -28.01 7.45
C THR A 335 -5.55 -28.64 8.69
N MET A 336 -6.75 -29.19 8.55
CA MET A 336 -7.44 -29.90 9.62
C MET A 336 -7.92 -31.28 9.18
N ASP A 337 -7.95 -32.20 10.13
CA ASP A 337 -8.39 -33.58 9.97
C ASP A 337 -9.84 -33.71 10.47
N LEU A 338 -10.81 -33.71 9.53
CA LEU A 338 -12.24 -33.80 9.81
C LEU A 338 -12.73 -35.25 9.91
N ASP A 339 -13.47 -35.58 10.96
CA ASP A 339 -14.11 -36.88 11.11
C ASP A 339 -15.47 -36.94 10.39
N ALA A 340 -15.49 -37.72 9.30
CA ALA A 340 -16.66 -37.96 8.47
C ALA A 340 -17.87 -38.51 9.25
N SER A 341 -17.60 -39.41 10.20
CA SER A 341 -18.63 -40.11 10.95
C SER A 341 -19.38 -39.15 11.87
N VAL A 342 -18.65 -38.27 12.54
CA VAL A 342 -19.20 -37.24 13.44
C VAL A 342 -20.00 -36.20 12.66
N LEU A 343 -19.46 -35.70 11.54
CA LEU A 343 -20.18 -34.76 10.66
C LEU A 343 -21.49 -35.34 10.15
N SER A 344 -21.48 -36.60 9.68
CA SER A 344 -22.69 -37.28 9.22
C SER A 344 -23.71 -37.51 10.35
N ALA A 345 -23.25 -37.76 11.58
CA ALA A 345 -24.10 -37.97 12.75
C ALA A 345 -24.79 -36.68 13.19
N ILE A 346 -24.09 -35.54 13.13
CA ILE A 346 -24.66 -34.21 13.41
C ILE A 346 -25.81 -33.91 12.43
N LEU A 347 -25.56 -34.09 11.13
CA LEU A 347 -26.57 -33.84 10.09
C LEU A 347 -27.78 -34.75 10.22
N LYS A 348 -27.57 -36.07 10.42
CA LYS A 348 -28.65 -37.04 10.67
C LYS A 348 -29.43 -36.71 11.95
N GLY A 349 -28.75 -36.29 13.01
CA GLY A 349 -29.37 -35.93 14.29
C GLY A 349 -30.31 -34.73 14.19
N GLN A 350 -30.08 -33.84 13.22
CA GLN A 350 -30.93 -32.69 12.94
C GLN A 350 -31.87 -32.90 11.74
N SER A 351 -31.98 -34.14 11.24
CA SER A 351 -32.79 -34.48 10.05
C SER A 351 -32.42 -33.66 8.80
N ALA A 352 -31.16 -33.25 8.67
CA ALA A 352 -30.67 -32.46 7.55
C ALA A 352 -29.79 -33.32 6.61
N GLU A 353 -29.98 -33.16 5.30
CA GLU A 353 -29.13 -33.80 4.28
C GLU A 353 -27.92 -32.93 3.91
N ILE A 354 -28.04 -31.62 4.15
CA ILE A 354 -27.04 -30.60 3.82
C ILE A 354 -26.80 -29.74 5.06
N GLY A 355 -25.54 -29.48 5.35
CA GLY A 355 -25.15 -28.44 6.30
C GLY A 355 -23.85 -27.75 5.91
N PHE A 356 -23.44 -26.78 6.71
CA PHE A 356 -22.27 -25.96 6.49
C PHE A 356 -21.37 -25.99 7.71
N PHE A 357 -20.12 -26.41 7.53
CA PHE A 357 -19.07 -26.25 8.54
C PHE A 357 -18.42 -24.88 8.33
N VAL A 358 -18.64 -23.96 9.28
CA VAL A 358 -18.30 -22.54 9.12
C VAL A 358 -17.14 -22.15 10.04
N ILE A 359 -16.10 -21.58 9.45
CA ILE A 359 -14.89 -21.10 10.11
C ILE A 359 -14.76 -19.60 9.85
N PRO A 360 -15.06 -18.73 10.83
CA PRO A 360 -14.83 -17.30 10.69
C PRO A 360 -13.36 -16.94 10.97
N GLY A 361 -12.88 -15.86 10.36
CA GLY A 361 -11.58 -15.25 10.68
C GLY A 361 -11.81 -13.86 11.26
N ASP A 362 -11.50 -13.67 12.55
CA ASP A 362 -11.69 -12.41 13.25
C ASP A 362 -10.33 -11.73 13.52
N VAL A 363 -10.19 -10.48 13.10
CA VAL A 363 -8.96 -9.72 13.31
C VAL A 363 -9.09 -8.90 14.58
N GLN A 364 -8.21 -9.17 15.53
CA GLN A 364 -8.15 -8.50 16.82
C GLN A 364 -6.89 -7.66 16.91
N GLN A 365 -7.00 -6.49 17.54
CA GLN A 365 -5.86 -5.62 17.78
C GLN A 365 -4.79 -6.36 18.58
N TYR A 366 -3.55 -6.21 18.16
CA TYR A 366 -2.41 -6.64 18.95
C TYR A 366 -2.35 -5.74 20.20
N ASP A 367 -2.41 -6.34 21.37
CA ASP A 367 -2.45 -5.68 22.68
C ASP A 367 -1.33 -4.64 22.80
N ASN A 368 -1.67 -3.37 22.56
CA ASN A 368 -0.73 -2.27 22.53
C ASN A 368 -1.41 -1.08 23.21
N ASN A 369 -0.73 -0.52 24.20
CA ASN A 369 -1.07 0.76 24.87
C ASN A 369 -1.11 1.98 23.92
N ILE A 370 -0.98 1.77 22.61
CA ILE A 370 -1.10 2.82 21.60
C ILE A 370 -2.58 2.88 21.19
N PRO A 371 -3.23 4.06 21.26
CA PRO A 371 -4.56 4.24 20.71
C PRO A 371 -4.52 4.05 19.18
N ALA A 372 -4.77 2.82 18.72
CA ALA A 372 -4.98 2.51 17.32
C ALA A 372 -6.46 2.27 17.07
N PHE A 373 -6.96 2.86 16.00
CA PHE A 373 -8.30 2.61 15.50
C PHE A 373 -8.20 1.58 14.37
N ILE A 374 -8.68 0.38 14.64
CA ILE A 374 -8.84 -0.67 13.62
C ILE A 374 -10.28 -0.66 13.16
N ASN A 375 -10.48 -0.41 11.88
CA ASN A 375 -11.78 -0.59 11.24
C ASN A 375 -11.75 -1.86 10.39
N VAL A 376 -12.41 -2.91 10.84
CA VAL A 376 -12.58 -4.13 10.03
C VAL A 376 -13.69 -3.86 9.03
N THR A 377 -13.34 -3.65 7.77
CA THR A 377 -14.30 -3.34 6.70
C THR A 377 -15.02 -4.60 6.23
N GLU A 378 -14.32 -5.73 6.19
CA GLU A 378 -14.85 -7.02 5.76
C GLU A 378 -14.27 -8.14 6.62
N SER A 379 -15.15 -8.99 7.16
CA SER A 379 -14.79 -10.22 7.86
C SER A 379 -14.97 -11.42 6.94
N ALA A 380 -14.01 -12.34 6.94
CA ALA A 380 -14.09 -13.56 6.16
C ALA A 380 -14.76 -14.68 6.94
N LYS A 381 -15.56 -15.48 6.23
CA LYS A 381 -16.04 -16.77 6.68
C LYS A 381 -15.77 -17.79 5.60
N VAL A 382 -15.09 -18.88 5.97
CA VAL A 382 -14.90 -20.04 5.10
C VAL A 382 -15.98 -21.05 5.47
N ALA A 383 -16.77 -21.48 4.49
CA ALA A 383 -17.86 -22.42 4.69
C ALA A 383 -17.64 -23.65 3.80
N LEU A 384 -17.52 -24.82 4.44
CA LEU A 384 -17.52 -26.11 3.76
C LEU A 384 -18.95 -26.64 3.73
N ARG A 385 -19.52 -26.82 2.54
CA ARG A 385 -20.80 -27.50 2.38
C ARG A 385 -20.61 -28.99 2.58
N VAL A 386 -21.29 -29.58 3.56
CA VAL A 386 -21.29 -31.02 3.81
C VAL A 386 -22.63 -31.58 3.39
N SER A 387 -22.61 -32.59 2.52
CA SER A 387 -23.82 -33.31 2.11
C SER A 387 -23.68 -34.79 2.43
N VAL A 388 -24.77 -35.40 2.92
CA VAL A 388 -24.84 -36.85 3.11
C VAL A 388 -25.51 -37.44 1.88
N GLY A 389 -24.71 -37.99 0.98
CA GLY A 389 -25.22 -38.76 -0.15
C GLY A 389 -25.81 -40.07 0.36
N SER A 390 -27.11 -40.27 0.13
CA SER A 390 -27.59 -41.63 -0.10
C SER A 390 -26.78 -42.14 -1.28
N THR A 391 -25.97 -43.19 -1.06
CA THR A 391 -25.19 -43.85 -2.10
C THR A 391 -26.03 -43.89 -3.37
N GLY A 392 -25.51 -43.25 -4.43
CA GLY A 392 -26.20 -43.15 -5.69
C GLY A 392 -26.84 -44.48 -6.01
N GLN A 393 -28.16 -44.44 -6.21
CA GLN A 393 -28.87 -45.48 -6.92
C GLN A 393 -27.98 -45.87 -8.09
N GLN A 394 -27.47 -47.11 -8.06
CA GLN A 394 -26.50 -47.61 -9.02
C GLN A 394 -26.93 -47.14 -10.41
N SER A 395 -26.02 -46.46 -11.08
CA SER A 395 -26.17 -45.95 -12.45
C SER A 395 -26.25 -47.09 -13.48
N THR A 396 -26.80 -48.24 -13.11
CA THR A 396 -27.21 -49.33 -13.99
C THR A 396 -28.51 -48.98 -14.72
N ASP A 397 -29.37 -48.12 -14.15
CA ASP A 397 -30.66 -47.79 -14.77
C ASP A 397 -30.51 -46.71 -15.86
N ILE A 398 -29.61 -45.74 -15.67
CA ILE A 398 -29.36 -44.67 -16.67
C ILE A 398 -28.77 -45.24 -17.97
N LEU A 399 -27.96 -46.30 -17.86
CA LEU A 399 -27.39 -46.97 -19.02
C LEU A 399 -28.48 -47.63 -19.90
N TRP A 400 -29.52 -48.20 -19.30
CA TRP A 400 -30.67 -48.75 -20.02
C TRP A 400 -31.54 -47.67 -20.68
N TYR A 401 -31.76 -46.53 -20.03
CA TYR A 401 -32.49 -45.41 -20.66
C TYR A 401 -31.71 -44.78 -21.81
N THR A 402 -30.37 -44.75 -21.72
CA THR A 402 -29.52 -44.17 -22.78
C THR A 402 -29.41 -45.12 -23.99
N ILE A 403 -29.29 -46.43 -23.76
CA ILE A 403 -29.35 -47.45 -24.82
C ILE A 403 -30.76 -47.54 -25.43
N GLY A 404 -31.80 -47.51 -24.60
CA GLY A 404 -33.19 -47.54 -25.05
C GLY A 404 -33.58 -46.30 -25.86
N GLY A 405 -33.15 -45.12 -25.41
CA GLY A 405 -33.40 -43.85 -26.10
C GLY A 405 -32.67 -43.74 -27.44
N SER A 406 -31.42 -44.22 -27.52
CA SER A 406 -30.66 -44.22 -28.77
C SER A 406 -31.22 -45.22 -29.79
N ALA A 407 -31.61 -46.42 -29.36
CA ALA A 407 -32.27 -47.39 -30.23
C ALA A 407 -33.65 -46.91 -30.72
N GLY A 408 -34.45 -46.33 -29.83
CA GLY A 408 -35.76 -45.75 -30.17
C GLY A 408 -35.66 -44.57 -31.12
N GLY A 409 -34.71 -43.65 -30.87
CA GLY A 409 -34.42 -42.52 -31.75
C GLY A 409 -33.99 -42.96 -33.14
N PHE A 410 -33.14 -44.00 -33.24
CA PHE A 410 -32.70 -44.54 -34.53
C PHE A 410 -33.84 -45.19 -35.31
N LEU A 411 -34.74 -45.91 -34.62
CA LEU A 411 -35.91 -46.54 -35.23
C LEU A 411 -36.91 -45.51 -35.76
N ILE A 412 -37.16 -44.44 -35.00
CA ILE A 412 -37.95 -43.29 -35.46
C ILE A 412 -37.31 -42.64 -36.69
N PHE A 413 -35.97 -42.48 -36.70
CA PHE A 413 -35.26 -41.91 -37.84
C PHE A 413 -35.43 -42.73 -39.12
N ILE A 414 -35.38 -44.07 -39.02
CA ILE A 414 -35.63 -44.98 -40.14
C ILE A 414 -37.08 -44.85 -40.64
N ILE A 415 -38.05 -44.77 -39.73
CA ILE A 415 -39.47 -44.59 -40.09
C ILE A 415 -39.66 -43.27 -40.84
N ILE A 416 -39.07 -42.18 -40.34
CA ILE A 416 -39.12 -40.87 -41.02
C ILE A 416 -38.47 -40.96 -42.40
N ALA A 417 -37.32 -41.63 -42.54
CA ALA A 417 -36.67 -41.83 -43.83
C ALA A 417 -37.54 -42.63 -44.82
N LEU A 418 -38.22 -43.68 -44.35
CA LEU A 418 -39.15 -44.46 -45.18
C LEU A 418 -40.40 -43.67 -45.56
N ILE A 419 -40.93 -42.84 -44.65
CA ILE A 419 -42.04 -41.92 -44.94
C ILE A 419 -41.60 -40.89 -45.98
N LEU A 420 -40.41 -40.29 -45.85
CA LEU A 420 -39.86 -39.35 -46.83
C LEU A 420 -39.60 -40.00 -48.19
N TRP A 421 -39.17 -41.27 -48.20
CA TRP A 421 -39.04 -42.06 -49.43
C TRP A 421 -40.42 -42.28 -50.07
N LYS A 422 -41.41 -42.73 -49.29
CA LYS A 422 -42.74 -43.09 -49.79
C LYS A 422 -43.60 -41.87 -50.14
N CYS A 423 -43.36 -40.73 -49.49
CA CYS A 423 -43.96 -39.44 -49.84
C CYS A 423 -43.24 -38.73 -50.99
N GLY A 424 -42.26 -39.37 -51.63
CA GLY A 424 -41.62 -38.87 -52.85
C GLY A 424 -40.72 -37.65 -52.65
N PHE A 425 -40.28 -37.36 -51.41
CA PHE A 425 -39.40 -36.23 -51.11
C PHE A 425 -38.06 -36.33 -51.85
N PHE A 426 -37.51 -37.55 -51.95
CA PHE A 426 -36.27 -37.82 -52.69
C PHE A 426 -36.44 -37.97 -54.20
N ASN A 427 -37.68 -38.00 -54.69
CA ASN A 427 -37.98 -38.16 -56.11
C ASN A 427 -38.59 -36.88 -56.69
N ARG A 428 -37.88 -35.75 -56.55
CA ARG A 428 -38.22 -34.52 -57.29
C ARG A 428 -37.29 -34.30 -58.49
N LYS A 429 -37.90 -34.47 -59.66
CA LYS A 429 -37.52 -34.04 -61.01
C LYS A 429 -37.32 -32.52 -61.11
N ARG A 430 -36.44 -31.93 -60.28
CA ARG A 430 -36.13 -30.48 -60.22
C ARG A 430 -34.65 -30.15 -60.49
N ARG A 431 -33.88 -31.09 -61.06
CA ARG A 431 -32.55 -30.76 -61.63
C ARG A 431 -32.66 -29.92 -62.91
N GLY A 432 -33.71 -30.12 -63.72
CA GLY A 432 -33.86 -29.41 -65.00
C GLY A 432 -34.18 -27.91 -64.88
N GLU A 433 -34.90 -27.49 -63.84
CA GLU A 433 -35.22 -26.07 -63.62
C GLU A 433 -34.05 -25.31 -63.00
N ILE A 434 -33.30 -25.95 -62.09
CA ILE A 434 -32.11 -25.36 -61.46
C ILE A 434 -31.00 -25.17 -62.49
N ASP A 435 -30.81 -26.11 -63.43
CA ASP A 435 -29.82 -25.94 -64.51
C ASP A 435 -30.20 -24.84 -65.50
N ARG A 436 -31.49 -24.62 -65.77
CA ARG A 436 -31.95 -23.49 -66.60
C ARG A 436 -31.77 -22.15 -65.87
N ALA A 437 -32.04 -22.10 -64.56
CA ALA A 437 -31.78 -20.92 -63.74
C ALA A 437 -30.28 -20.61 -63.63
N LYS A 438 -29.43 -21.63 -63.51
CA LYS A 438 -27.96 -21.49 -63.47
C LYS A 438 -27.38 -21.02 -64.81
N ARG A 439 -27.96 -21.43 -65.95
CA ARG A 439 -27.60 -20.89 -67.27
C ARG A 439 -28.01 -19.44 -67.45
N GLN A 440 -29.17 -19.03 -66.92
CA GLN A 440 -29.61 -17.64 -66.96
C GLN A 440 -28.74 -16.72 -66.09
N SER A 441 -28.32 -17.16 -64.90
CA SER A 441 -27.43 -16.36 -64.04
C SER A 441 -26.03 -16.20 -64.64
N MET A 442 -25.46 -17.26 -65.23
CA MET A 442 -24.17 -17.16 -65.92
C MET A 442 -24.20 -16.26 -67.17
N MET A 443 -25.32 -16.21 -67.91
CA MET A 443 -25.45 -15.28 -69.05
C MET A 443 -25.50 -13.82 -68.59
N LYS A 444 -26.26 -13.50 -67.52
CA LYS A 444 -26.32 -12.14 -66.96
C LYS A 444 -24.97 -11.67 -66.42
N GLN A 445 -24.20 -12.56 -65.79
CA GLN A 445 -22.87 -12.24 -65.28
C GLN A 445 -21.82 -12.02 -66.39
N ARG A 446 -21.96 -12.72 -67.53
CA ARG A 446 -21.13 -12.42 -68.71
C ARG A 446 -21.49 -11.08 -69.35
N GLN A 447 -22.78 -10.71 -69.38
CA GLN A 447 -23.21 -9.39 -69.84
C GLN A 447 -22.68 -8.26 -68.94
N SER A 448 -22.72 -8.42 -67.61
CA SER A 448 -22.17 -7.41 -66.69
C SER A 448 -20.66 -7.26 -66.83
N ASN A 449 -19.92 -8.36 -67.06
CA ASN A 449 -18.48 -8.32 -67.28
C ASN A 449 -18.09 -7.73 -68.66
N MET A 450 -18.97 -7.85 -69.65
CA MET A 450 -18.78 -7.22 -70.95
C MET A 450 -19.10 -5.71 -70.91
N MET A 451 -20.13 -5.31 -70.15
CA MET A 451 -20.41 -3.89 -69.90
C MET A 451 -19.32 -3.20 -69.07
N SER A 452 -18.75 -3.88 -68.07
CA SER A 452 -17.68 -3.30 -67.25
C SER A 452 -16.36 -3.13 -68.02
N SER A 453 -16.06 -3.99 -69.01
CA SER A 453 -14.89 -3.80 -69.86
C SER A 453 -15.05 -2.67 -70.86
N PHE A 454 -16.27 -2.40 -71.35
CA PHE A 454 -16.58 -1.20 -72.14
C PHE A 454 -16.46 0.08 -71.32
N VAL A 455 -16.97 0.10 -70.08
CA VAL A 455 -16.90 1.27 -69.20
C VAL A 455 -15.46 1.59 -68.78
N ASN A 456 -14.64 0.58 -68.47
CA ASN A 456 -13.23 0.80 -68.14
C ASN A 456 -12.35 1.20 -69.35
N LYS A 457 -12.75 0.83 -70.58
CA LYS A 457 -12.05 1.28 -71.79
C LYS A 457 -12.32 2.75 -72.11
N GLU A 458 -13.50 3.25 -71.73
CA GLU A 458 -13.90 4.65 -71.94
C GLU A 458 -13.43 5.59 -70.81
N LEU A 459 -13.28 5.09 -69.57
CA LEU A 459 -12.73 5.87 -68.45
C LEU A 459 -11.20 6.06 -68.52
N ASN A 460 -10.46 5.22 -69.24
CA ASN A 460 -9.01 5.35 -69.41
C ASN A 460 -8.57 6.25 -70.59
N LYS A 461 -9.52 6.88 -71.30
CA LYS A 461 -9.20 7.78 -72.43
C LYS A 461 -9.16 9.27 -72.05
N HIS A 462 -9.56 9.64 -70.83
CA HIS A 462 -9.51 11.02 -70.34
C HIS A 462 -9.06 11.07 -68.87
N SER A 463 -7.76 11.11 -68.63
CA SER A 463 -7.21 11.75 -67.41
C SER A 463 -5.73 12.04 -67.57
N SER A 464 -5.40 13.27 -67.97
CA SER A 464 -4.10 13.90 -67.74
C SER A 464 -4.34 15.36 -67.38
N SER A 465 -4.26 15.69 -66.09
CA SER A 465 -3.70 16.93 -65.52
C SER A 465 -3.95 17.00 -64.00
N PRO A 466 -2.98 17.42 -63.18
CA PRO A 466 -3.14 17.57 -61.74
C PRO A 466 -3.28 19.04 -61.32
N LEU A 467 -4.05 19.33 -60.26
CA LEU A 467 -3.75 20.36 -59.24
C LEU A 467 -4.88 20.54 -58.21
N ASN A 468 -4.45 20.58 -56.93
CA ASN A 468 -4.89 21.43 -55.81
C ASN A 468 -6.37 21.56 -55.40
N GLY A 469 -6.58 21.46 -54.08
CA GLY A 469 -7.38 22.45 -53.36
C GLY A 469 -8.74 22.00 -52.81
N ASP A 470 -8.87 22.13 -51.50
CA ASP A 470 -10.08 22.50 -50.74
C ASP A 470 -11.27 21.54 -50.59
N ASN A 471 -11.30 20.98 -49.37
CA ASN A 471 -12.43 20.74 -48.47
C ASN A 471 -13.81 21.31 -48.87
N LYS A 472 -14.75 20.43 -49.21
CA LYS A 472 -16.19 20.45 -48.87
C LYS A 472 -16.90 19.35 -49.66
N ASP A 473 -17.12 18.15 -49.09
CA ASP A 473 -18.11 17.19 -49.63
C ASP A 473 -18.47 16.03 -48.68
N SER A 474 -18.59 16.28 -47.38
CA SER A 474 -19.05 15.26 -46.41
C SER A 474 -20.57 15.29 -46.14
N LYS A 475 -21.37 16.00 -46.94
CA LYS A 475 -22.83 16.10 -46.76
C LYS A 475 -23.70 15.42 -47.84
N LEU A 476 -23.12 14.84 -48.89
CA LEU A 476 -23.90 14.15 -49.94
C LEU A 476 -23.94 12.62 -49.82
N PHE A 477 -23.13 12.01 -48.92
CA PHE A 477 -23.12 10.56 -48.70
C PHE A 477 -24.06 10.06 -47.59
N ARG A 478 -24.73 10.97 -46.85
CA ARG A 478 -25.63 10.61 -45.73
C ARG A 478 -27.12 10.49 -46.09
N LEU A 479 -27.50 10.63 -47.37
CA LEU A 479 -28.92 10.59 -47.79
C LEU A 479 -29.31 9.41 -48.68
N SER A 480 -28.39 8.52 -49.05
CA SER A 480 -28.72 7.33 -49.88
C SER A 480 -28.80 6.01 -49.11
N ALA A 481 -28.36 5.95 -47.83
CA ALA A 481 -28.35 4.70 -47.06
C ALA A 481 -29.58 4.50 -46.14
N LYS A 482 -30.49 5.48 -46.04
CA LYS A 482 -31.68 5.42 -45.17
C LYS A 482 -32.97 4.99 -45.89
N LYS A 483 -32.86 4.58 -47.17
CA LYS A 483 -34.02 4.17 -47.98
C LYS A 483 -34.26 2.65 -47.97
N ASP A 484 -33.26 1.86 -47.59
CA ASP A 484 -33.29 0.40 -47.77
C ASP A 484 -33.43 -0.43 -46.47
N TYR A 485 -33.29 0.16 -45.26
CA TYR A 485 -33.43 -0.57 -43.98
C TYR A 485 -33.96 0.32 -42.83
N PRO A 486 -35.28 0.33 -42.54
CA PRO A 486 -35.85 1.22 -41.53
C PRO A 486 -35.71 0.74 -40.06
N ASP A 487 -35.37 -0.52 -39.79
CA ASP A 487 -35.49 -1.11 -38.43
C ASP A 487 -34.18 -1.62 -37.79
N LEU A 488 -33.03 -1.05 -38.14
CA LEU A 488 -31.79 -1.31 -37.39
C LEU A 488 -31.46 -0.13 -36.47
N GLU A 489 -31.90 -0.23 -35.20
CA GLU A 489 -31.27 0.50 -34.10
C GLU A 489 -29.91 -0.16 -33.81
N ILE A 490 -28.85 0.49 -34.29
CA ILE A 490 -27.48 0.21 -33.85
C ILE A 490 -27.27 1.06 -32.60
N GLN A 491 -27.19 0.41 -31.44
CA GLN A 491 -26.75 1.03 -30.21
C GLN A 491 -25.21 1.01 -30.19
N ASP A 492 -24.62 2.20 -30.08
CA ASP A 492 -23.18 2.43 -30.11
C ASP A 492 -22.46 1.67 -28.97
N ARG A 493 -21.29 1.10 -29.29
CA ARG A 493 -20.26 0.75 -28.32
C ARG A 493 -18.91 1.23 -28.81
#